data_AF-A0A371CYJ2-F1
#
_entry.id   AF-A0A371CYJ2-F1
#
_cell.length_a   1.000
_cell.length_b   1.000
_cell.length_c   1.000
_cell.angle_alpha   90.00
_cell.angle_beta   90.00
_cell.angle_gamma   90.00
#
_symmetry.space_group_name_H-M   'P 1'
#
loop_
_entity.id
_entity.type
_entity.pdbx_description
1 polymer ?
#
loop_
_entity_poly.entity_id
_entity_poly.type
_entity_poly.pdbx_seq_one_letter_code
_entity_poly.pdbx_strand_id
1 'polypeptide(L)'
;MAICTCSVCVSVSVYIDDFGDEQPGAVISTSERRKHQLQEKQRQAREAQEEDHVAASIVLSTLDTPSSSTLPKRNRDIEAEARAPMPRSSSSAGASSGLDAHADVPVTYVDDVVEPLQHLFLNETVKQRILDMSRIEAQIHHRSLQVPLTTRLAFESFPTSKSDPPGRLAEGQVNQSYLEFRSWLEGTLEAFDSTFSPIGHKDADGRRNANLRSLKYQLERLDKVLSWSWDHAKIQAHVPGYYVLSNSKTAQLVTPRE
;
A
#
# COMPACT_ATOMS: atom_id res chain seq x y z
N MET A 1 -2.16 -41.10 2.85
CA MET A 1 -1.44 -40.11 3.68
C MET A 1 -0.17 -39.69 2.96
N ALA A 2 0.32 -38.47 3.15
CA ALA A 2 1.60 -38.04 2.58
C ALA A 2 2.39 -37.25 3.62
N ILE A 3 3.71 -37.40 3.59
CA ILE A 3 4.60 -36.66 4.49
C ILE A 3 4.79 -35.24 3.93
N CYS A 4 4.62 -34.24 4.79
CA CYS A 4 4.88 -32.84 4.49
C CYS A 4 6.21 -32.40 5.11
N THR A 5 7.07 -31.85 4.27
CA THR A 5 8.44 -31.44 4.60
C THR A 5 8.64 -29.93 4.51
N CYS A 6 7.58 -29.12 4.66
CA CYS A 6 7.74 -27.66 4.74
C CYS A 6 8.42 -27.24 6.05
N SER A 7 9.00 -26.05 6.09
CA SER A 7 9.71 -25.51 7.27
C SER A 7 8.93 -25.61 8.59
N VAL A 8 7.60 -25.41 8.53
CA VAL A 8 6.71 -25.52 9.70
C VAL A 8 6.53 -26.97 10.15
N CYS A 9 6.27 -27.90 9.23
CA CYS A 9 6.05 -29.30 9.60
C CYS A 9 7.34 -29.96 10.10
N VAL A 10 8.49 -29.59 9.51
CA VAL A 10 9.81 -30.08 9.92
C VAL A 10 10.18 -29.61 11.33
N SER A 11 9.77 -28.40 11.73
CA SER A 11 10.07 -27.86 13.07
C SER A 11 9.14 -28.37 14.18
N VAL A 12 7.95 -28.86 13.83
CA VAL A 12 6.91 -29.22 14.80
C VAL A 12 6.86 -30.72 15.08
N SER A 13 7.16 -31.57 14.09
CA SER A 13 6.99 -33.02 14.26
C SER A 13 8.08 -33.85 13.60
N VAL A 14 8.36 -34.97 14.25
CA VAL A 14 9.15 -36.09 13.73
C VAL A 14 8.20 -37.28 13.65
N TYR A 15 8.20 -37.96 12.51
CA TYR A 15 7.40 -39.15 12.28
C TYR A 15 8.34 -40.35 12.22
N ILE A 16 7.99 -41.44 12.92
CA ILE A 16 8.73 -42.69 12.89
C ILE A 16 8.17 -43.52 11.75
N ASP A 17 9.02 -43.92 10.80
CA ASP A 17 8.61 -44.73 9.67
C ASP A 17 8.40 -46.21 10.01
N ASP A 18 7.97 -46.99 9.03
CA ASP A 18 7.70 -48.43 9.19
C ASP A 18 8.97 -49.24 9.55
N PHE A 19 10.16 -48.66 9.42
CA PHE A 19 11.45 -49.26 9.77
C PHE A 19 11.95 -48.83 11.15
N GLY A 20 11.24 -47.91 11.82
CA GLY A 20 11.65 -47.35 13.10
C GLY A 20 12.58 -46.15 12.98
N ASP A 21 12.79 -45.62 11.77
CA ASP A 21 13.66 -44.46 11.56
C ASP A 21 12.86 -43.16 11.74
N GLU A 22 13.48 -42.19 12.42
CA GLU A 22 12.91 -40.87 12.65
C GLU A 22 13.07 -39.99 11.39
N GLN A 23 11.95 -39.67 10.76
CA GLN A 23 11.89 -38.81 9.59
C GLN A 23 11.31 -37.43 9.97
N PRO A 24 11.95 -36.32 9.58
CA PRO A 24 11.44 -34.98 9.86
C PRO A 24 10.19 -34.68 9.01
N GLY A 25 9.16 -34.11 9.65
CA GLY A 25 7.94 -33.69 8.98
C GLY A 25 6.67 -34.23 9.63
N ALA A 26 5.52 -33.92 9.01
CA ALA A 26 4.20 -34.30 9.51
C ALA A 26 3.47 -35.19 8.51
N VAL A 27 2.82 -36.25 8.99
CA VAL A 27 1.90 -37.07 8.18
C VAL A 27 0.56 -36.35 8.12
N ILE A 28 0.24 -35.79 6.95
CA ILE A 28 -1.01 -35.04 6.73
C ILE A 28 -1.77 -35.55 5.50
N SER A 29 -3.00 -35.07 5.33
CA SER A 29 -3.78 -35.37 4.14
C SER A 29 -3.14 -34.75 2.88
N THR A 30 -3.40 -35.35 1.70
CA THR A 30 -2.84 -34.86 0.43
C THR A 30 -3.33 -33.46 0.05
N SER A 31 -4.55 -33.09 0.47
CA SER A 31 -5.12 -31.75 0.27
C SER A 31 -4.43 -30.69 1.13
N GLU A 32 -4.15 -31.01 2.40
CA GLU A 32 -3.41 -30.12 3.30
C GLU A 32 -1.95 -29.96 2.89
N ARG A 33 -1.32 -31.04 2.41
CA ARG A 33 0.03 -30.98 1.85
C ARG A 33 0.15 -29.97 0.72
N ARG A 34 -0.82 -29.92 -0.19
CA ARG A 34 -0.83 -28.92 -1.27
C ARG A 34 -0.95 -27.49 -0.74
N LYS A 35 -1.77 -27.27 0.31
CA LYS A 35 -1.90 -25.95 0.96
C LYS A 35 -0.58 -25.52 1.61
N HIS A 36 0.08 -26.42 2.34
CA HIS A 36 1.37 -26.14 2.97
C HIS A 36 2.46 -25.85 1.94
N GLN A 37 2.51 -26.61 0.83
CA GLN A 37 3.45 -26.35 -0.26
C GLN A 37 3.22 -24.98 -0.91
N LEU A 38 1.97 -24.58 -1.12
CA LEU A 38 1.65 -23.25 -1.66
C LEU A 38 2.07 -22.13 -0.71
N GLN A 39 1.77 -22.29 0.59
CA GLN A 39 2.17 -21.32 1.62
C GLN A 39 3.69 -21.21 1.73
N GLU A 40 4.40 -22.33 1.66
CA GLU A 40 5.86 -22.34 1.70
C GLU A 40 6.47 -21.65 0.49
N LYS A 41 5.93 -21.91 -0.71
CA LYS A 41 6.33 -21.20 -1.93
C LYS A 41 6.12 -19.68 -1.80
N GLN A 42 5.02 -19.26 -1.19
CA GLN A 42 4.76 -17.83 -0.94
C GLN A 42 5.68 -17.22 0.14
N ARG A 43 6.15 -18.03 1.10
CA ARG A 43 7.12 -17.60 2.11
C ARG A 43 8.50 -17.42 1.46
N GLN A 44 8.97 -18.43 0.74
CA GLN A 44 10.23 -18.39 0.00
C GLN A 44 10.27 -17.22 -1.00
N ALA A 45 9.16 -16.94 -1.69
CA ALA A 45 9.08 -15.80 -2.61
C ALA A 45 9.20 -14.45 -1.89
N ARG A 46 8.72 -14.33 -0.64
CA ARG A 46 8.87 -13.11 0.17
C ARG A 46 10.29 -12.99 0.72
N GLU A 47 10.85 -14.06 1.24
CA GLU A 47 12.24 -14.10 1.72
C GLU A 47 13.22 -13.74 0.60
N ALA A 48 13.03 -14.28 -0.61
CA ALA A 48 13.85 -13.91 -1.77
C ALA A 48 13.74 -12.41 -2.13
N GLN A 49 12.54 -11.83 -2.04
CA GLN A 49 12.35 -10.39 -2.25
C GLN A 49 13.01 -9.55 -1.16
N GLU A 50 12.98 -10.01 0.09
CA GLU A 50 13.64 -9.34 1.22
C GLU A 50 15.17 -9.40 1.07
N GLU A 51 15.73 -10.53 0.65
CA GLU A 51 17.16 -10.68 0.36
C GLU A 51 17.62 -9.74 -0.76
N ASP A 52 16.85 -9.63 -1.85
CA ASP A 52 17.11 -8.68 -2.94
C ASP A 52 17.09 -7.22 -2.44
N HIS A 53 16.13 -6.88 -1.57
CA HIS A 53 16.04 -5.55 -0.96
C HIS A 53 17.22 -5.25 -0.04
N VAL A 54 17.66 -6.21 0.78
CA VAL A 54 18.82 -6.05 1.66
C VAL A 54 20.09 -5.94 0.84
N ALA A 55 20.27 -6.75 -0.20
CA ALA A 55 21.41 -6.67 -1.10
C ALA A 55 21.46 -5.31 -1.81
N ALA A 56 20.33 -4.84 -2.34
CA ALA A 56 20.21 -3.50 -2.93
C ALA A 56 20.54 -2.39 -1.92
N SER A 57 20.06 -2.51 -0.67
CA SER A 57 20.35 -1.54 0.39
C SER A 57 21.84 -1.51 0.77
N ILE A 58 22.51 -2.66 0.80
CA ILE A 58 23.96 -2.74 1.08
C ILE A 58 24.77 -2.14 -0.07
N VAL A 59 24.38 -2.38 -1.32
CA VAL A 59 25.04 -1.77 -2.49
C VAL A 59 24.86 -0.26 -2.47
N LEU A 60 23.66 0.25 -2.17
CA LEU A 60 23.45 1.70 -2.01
C LEU A 60 24.26 2.28 -0.84
N SER A 61 24.31 1.60 0.32
CA SER A 61 25.06 2.13 1.46
C SER A 61 26.58 2.10 1.29
N THR A 62 27.11 1.18 0.47
CA THR A 62 28.55 1.07 0.20
C THR A 62 29.03 2.05 -0.87
N LEU A 63 28.16 2.43 -1.81
CA LEU A 63 28.46 3.47 -2.81
C LEU A 63 28.42 4.90 -2.24
N ASP A 64 27.69 5.13 -1.15
CA ASP A 64 27.62 6.42 -0.42
C ASP A 64 28.69 6.56 0.67
N THR A 65 29.88 5.95 0.50
CA THR A 65 31.04 6.25 1.35
C THR A 65 31.91 7.32 0.69
N PRO A 66 31.64 8.64 0.88
CA PRO A 66 32.61 9.65 0.49
C PRO A 66 33.81 9.54 1.44
N SER A 67 34.92 9.09 0.89
CA SER A 67 36.24 9.29 1.45
C SER A 67 36.43 10.78 1.79
N SER A 68 36.45 11.08 3.09
CA SER A 68 37.14 12.20 3.72
C SER A 68 36.62 13.64 3.46
N SER A 69 36.39 14.31 4.60
CA SER A 69 36.64 15.75 4.82
C SER A 69 35.67 16.75 4.18
N THR A 70 34.70 17.26 4.96
CA THR A 70 34.68 18.67 5.44
C THR A 70 33.45 18.99 6.30
N LEU A 71 33.69 19.86 7.27
CA LEU A 71 32.80 20.42 8.32
C LEU A 71 31.48 21.03 7.78
N PRO A 72 30.49 21.31 8.66
CA PRO A 72 29.24 21.96 8.26
C PRO A 72 29.48 23.38 7.73
N LYS A 73 29.20 23.60 6.43
CA LYS A 73 29.26 24.92 5.77
C LYS A 73 28.09 25.79 6.21
N ARG A 74 28.40 27.02 6.65
CA ARG A 74 27.42 28.08 6.97
C ARG A 74 26.86 28.67 5.66
N ASN A 75 25.60 29.14 5.70
CA ASN A 75 24.84 29.75 4.60
C ASN A 75 25.48 30.96 3.88
N ARG A 76 26.70 31.38 4.23
CA ARG A 76 27.35 32.56 3.65
C ARG A 76 28.15 32.26 2.37
N ASP A 77 28.30 30.99 2.00
CA ASP A 77 29.06 30.58 0.81
C ASP A 77 28.18 30.39 -0.44
N ILE A 78 26.86 30.51 -0.33
CA ILE A 78 25.89 30.29 -1.43
C ILE A 78 25.92 31.45 -2.45
N GLU A 79 26.36 32.65 -2.08
CA GLU A 79 26.32 33.81 -2.99
C GLU A 79 27.51 33.90 -3.96
N ALA A 80 28.56 33.09 -3.78
CA ALA A 80 29.74 33.09 -4.66
C ALA A 80 29.61 32.16 -5.88
N GLU A 81 28.63 31.25 -5.89
CA GLU A 81 28.47 30.23 -6.94
C GLU A 81 27.54 30.70 -8.10
N ALA A 82 27.04 31.94 -8.02
CA ALA A 82 26.18 32.55 -9.05
C ALA A 82 26.93 33.15 -10.27
N ARG A 83 28.25 32.99 -10.38
CA ARG A 83 29.02 33.48 -11.54
C ARG A 83 30.15 32.53 -11.96
N ALA A 84 29.83 31.51 -12.75
CA ALA A 84 30.79 30.95 -13.71
C ALA A 84 30.09 30.35 -14.95
N PRO A 85 30.66 30.49 -16.16
CA PRO A 85 30.05 30.05 -17.41
C PRO A 85 30.39 28.60 -17.78
N MET A 86 29.53 28.01 -18.61
CA MET A 86 29.59 26.63 -19.15
C MET A 86 30.92 26.23 -19.80
N PRO A 87 31.14 24.90 -19.92
CA PRO A 87 31.50 24.34 -21.22
C PRO A 87 30.59 23.18 -21.65
N ARG A 88 30.30 23.19 -22.96
CA ARG A 88 29.74 22.08 -23.73
C ARG A 88 30.73 20.93 -23.81
N SER A 89 30.25 19.68 -23.74
CA SER A 89 30.88 18.53 -24.41
C SER A 89 29.86 17.44 -24.73
N SER A 90 29.69 17.24 -26.04
CA SER A 90 29.09 16.13 -26.77
C SER A 90 29.88 14.83 -26.60
N SER A 91 29.21 13.67 -26.58
CA SER A 91 29.76 12.41 -27.11
C SER A 91 28.67 11.34 -27.34
N SER A 92 28.70 10.76 -28.53
CA SER A 92 27.90 9.64 -29.03
C SER A 92 28.70 8.33 -29.00
N ALA A 93 28.07 7.21 -28.66
CA ALA A 93 28.37 5.84 -29.11
C ALA A 93 27.18 4.95 -28.67
N GLY A 94 26.55 4.08 -29.45
CA GLY A 94 26.98 3.34 -30.63
C GLY A 94 27.24 1.88 -30.26
N ALA A 95 26.23 1.00 -30.35
CA ALA A 95 26.42 -0.45 -30.46
C ALA A 95 25.18 -1.16 -31.03
N SER A 96 25.34 -1.64 -32.26
CA SER A 96 24.49 -2.56 -33.01
C SER A 96 24.89 -4.03 -32.77
N SER A 97 23.96 -4.98 -32.92
CA SER A 97 24.05 -6.16 -33.81
C SER A 97 23.19 -7.35 -33.35
N GLY A 98 22.50 -7.96 -34.32
CA GLY A 98 21.89 -9.29 -34.22
C GLY A 98 20.84 -9.58 -35.31
N LEU A 99 21.30 -9.89 -36.53
CA LEU A 99 20.54 -10.43 -37.68
C LEU A 99 20.19 -11.91 -37.44
N ASP A 100 19.00 -12.41 -37.83
CA ASP A 100 18.73 -13.36 -38.95
C ASP A 100 17.32 -13.95 -38.69
N ALA A 101 16.43 -14.40 -39.59
CA ALA A 101 16.48 -14.73 -41.01
C ALA A 101 15.06 -14.60 -41.63
N HIS A 102 15.05 -14.43 -42.96
CA HIS A 102 13.91 -14.33 -43.86
C HIS A 102 13.01 -15.58 -43.91
N ALA A 103 11.68 -15.36 -43.97
CA ALA A 103 10.75 -16.24 -44.67
C ALA A 103 9.78 -15.39 -45.50
N ASP A 104 9.90 -15.54 -46.82
CA ASP A 104 9.07 -14.90 -47.85
C ASP A 104 7.61 -15.37 -47.75
N VAL A 105 6.69 -14.44 -47.52
CA VAL A 105 5.24 -14.65 -47.76
C VAL A 105 4.72 -13.44 -48.54
N PRO A 106 4.19 -13.63 -49.76
CA PRO A 106 3.61 -12.54 -50.52
C PRO A 106 2.19 -12.27 -50.00
N VAL A 107 2.04 -11.26 -49.14
CA VAL A 107 0.72 -10.76 -48.73
C VAL A 107 0.39 -9.52 -49.54
N THR A 108 -0.71 -9.64 -50.26
CA THR A 108 -1.41 -8.58 -51.02
C THR A 108 -1.68 -7.36 -50.15
N TYR A 109 -1.05 -6.25 -50.52
CA TYR A 109 -1.38 -4.90 -50.08
C TYR A 109 -2.69 -4.44 -50.73
N VAL A 110 -3.68 -4.09 -49.91
CA VAL A 110 -4.58 -2.97 -50.20
C VAL A 110 -5.18 -2.45 -48.89
N ASP A 111 -5.00 -1.14 -48.68
CA ASP A 111 -5.69 -0.25 -47.74
C ASP A 111 -5.70 -0.61 -46.25
N ASP A 112 -4.77 -0.01 -45.47
CA ASP A 112 -5.05 0.49 -44.11
C ASP A 112 -3.82 1.21 -43.50
N VAL A 113 -3.42 2.35 -44.07
CA VAL A 113 -2.24 3.13 -43.58
C VAL A 113 -2.67 4.34 -42.73
N VAL A 114 -3.91 4.38 -42.22
CA VAL A 114 -4.44 5.56 -41.50
C VAL A 114 -4.60 5.36 -39.97
N GLU A 115 -4.13 4.25 -39.40
CA GLU A 115 -4.22 3.99 -37.94
C GLU A 115 -3.06 4.39 -36.99
N PRO A 116 -1.90 4.97 -37.39
CA PRO A 116 -0.82 5.21 -36.41
C PRO A 116 -1.13 6.28 -35.34
N LEU A 117 -1.96 7.28 -35.66
CA LEU A 117 -2.14 8.45 -34.79
C LEU A 117 -3.11 8.19 -33.63
N GLN A 118 -4.19 7.43 -33.85
CA GLN A 118 -5.18 7.15 -32.80
C GLN A 118 -4.57 6.34 -31.64
N HIS A 119 -3.68 5.40 -31.96
CA HIS A 119 -2.97 4.60 -30.95
C HIS A 119 -2.04 5.46 -30.07
N LEU A 120 -1.39 6.49 -30.64
CA LEU A 120 -0.53 7.40 -29.86
C LEU A 120 -1.34 8.26 -28.88
N PHE A 121 -2.48 8.81 -29.30
CA PHE A 121 -3.35 9.62 -28.42
C PHE A 121 -4.01 8.80 -27.30
N LEU A 122 -4.42 7.56 -27.59
CA LEU A 122 -4.94 6.64 -26.58
C LEU A 122 -3.88 6.33 -25.51
N ASN A 123 -2.63 6.10 -25.92
CA ASN A 123 -1.53 5.84 -25.00
C ASN A 123 -1.25 7.02 -24.07
N GLU A 124 -1.28 8.25 -24.57
CA GLU A 124 -1.02 9.42 -23.73
C GLU A 124 -2.15 9.66 -22.72
N THR A 125 -3.40 9.49 -23.15
CA THR A 125 -4.57 9.59 -22.26
C THR A 125 -4.56 8.51 -21.17
N VAL A 126 -4.19 7.28 -21.53
CA VAL A 126 -4.04 6.17 -20.57
C VAL A 126 -2.92 6.46 -19.58
N LYS A 127 -1.74 6.92 -20.04
CA LYS A 127 -0.62 7.29 -19.17
C LYS A 127 -1.01 8.39 -18.18
N GLN A 128 -1.62 9.47 -18.66
CA GLN A 128 -2.05 10.57 -17.80
C GLN A 128 -3.03 10.08 -16.72
N ARG A 129 -4.02 9.26 -17.09
CA ARG A 129 -4.95 8.66 -16.13
C ARG A 129 -4.26 7.78 -15.10
N ILE A 130 -3.27 6.99 -15.51
CA ILE A 130 -2.49 6.15 -14.58
C ILE A 130 -1.73 7.03 -13.59
N LEU A 131 -1.12 8.13 -14.04
CA LEU A 131 -0.43 9.07 -13.16
C LEU A 131 -1.37 9.73 -12.16
N ASP A 132 -2.55 10.18 -12.62
CA ASP A 132 -3.54 10.80 -11.75
C ASP A 132 -4.09 9.82 -10.70
N MET A 133 -4.34 8.56 -11.10
CA MET A 133 -4.71 7.50 -10.16
C MET A 133 -3.60 7.20 -9.14
N SER A 134 -2.34 7.14 -9.57
CA SER A 134 -1.21 6.96 -8.65
C SER A 134 -1.02 8.14 -7.71
N ARG A 135 -1.38 9.36 -8.11
CA ARG A 135 -1.43 10.52 -7.21
C ARG A 135 -2.50 10.35 -6.14
N ILE A 136 -3.68 9.85 -6.50
CA ILE A 136 -4.75 9.55 -5.53
C ILE A 136 -4.29 8.47 -4.54
N GLU A 137 -3.65 7.39 -5.02
CA GLU A 137 -3.09 6.33 -4.17
C GLU A 137 -2.11 6.89 -3.14
N ALA A 138 -1.17 7.73 -3.58
CA ALA A 138 -0.20 8.37 -2.70
C ALA A 138 -0.89 9.29 -1.68
N GLN A 139 -1.90 10.06 -2.09
CA GLN A 139 -2.66 10.93 -1.19
C GLN A 139 -3.45 10.14 -0.15
N ILE A 140 -4.10 9.03 -0.54
CA ILE A 140 -4.76 8.10 0.40
C ILE A 140 -3.75 7.63 1.44
N HIS A 141 -2.59 7.14 0.99
CA HIS A 141 -1.55 6.64 1.87
C HIS A 141 -1.09 7.71 2.87
N HIS A 142 -0.65 8.88 2.40
CA HIS A 142 -0.14 9.93 3.27
C HIS A 142 -1.19 10.45 4.26
N ARG A 143 -2.42 10.72 3.82
CA ARG A 143 -3.49 11.20 4.72
C ARG A 143 -3.94 10.11 5.70
N SER A 144 -3.92 8.84 5.31
CA SER A 144 -4.24 7.73 6.22
C SER A 144 -3.27 7.62 7.40
N LEU A 145 -1.99 7.97 7.20
CA LEU A 145 -0.97 8.00 8.25
C LEU A 145 -1.20 9.12 9.26
N GLN A 146 -1.82 10.23 8.84
CA GLN A 146 -2.15 11.36 9.71
C GLN A 146 -3.33 11.05 10.66
N VAL A 147 -4.13 10.05 10.32
CA VAL A 147 -5.28 9.62 11.13
C VAL A 147 -5.17 8.13 11.44
N PRO A 148 -4.29 7.72 12.38
CA PRO A 148 -4.21 6.35 12.86
C PRO A 148 -5.54 5.79 13.38
N LEU A 149 -5.64 4.46 13.44
CA LEU A 149 -6.82 3.79 14.03
C LEU A 149 -6.99 4.06 15.53
N THR A 150 -5.92 4.47 16.19
CA THR A 150 -5.86 4.80 17.62
C THR A 150 -6.10 6.29 17.91
N THR A 151 -6.37 7.10 16.88
CA THR A 151 -6.68 8.53 17.05
C THR A 151 -7.88 8.70 17.96
N ARG A 152 -7.75 9.60 18.94
CA ARG A 152 -8.84 9.98 19.84
C ARG A 152 -9.45 11.29 19.37
N LEU A 153 -10.73 11.25 19.04
CA LEU A 153 -11.48 12.44 18.64
C LEU A 153 -12.09 13.14 19.86
N ALA A 154 -12.18 14.47 19.79
CA ALA A 154 -12.85 15.30 20.78
C ALA A 154 -14.29 15.63 20.34
N PHE A 155 -15.26 15.55 21.23
CA PHE A 155 -16.67 15.81 20.94
C PHE A 155 -17.16 17.07 21.65
N GLU A 156 -18.10 17.80 21.04
CA GLU A 156 -18.69 19.02 21.63
C GLU A 156 -19.50 18.70 22.90
N SER A 157 -20.18 17.54 22.90
CA SER A 157 -21.03 17.07 23.99
C SER A 157 -20.61 15.69 24.46
N PHE A 158 -20.67 15.46 25.77
CA PHE A 158 -20.45 14.14 26.35
C PHE A 158 -21.69 13.26 26.16
N PRO A 159 -21.50 11.94 25.96
CA PRO A 159 -22.62 11.00 25.91
C PRO A 159 -23.31 10.91 27.27
N THR A 160 -24.64 10.78 27.25
CA THR A 160 -25.49 10.64 28.44
C THR A 160 -26.06 9.24 28.60
N SER A 161 -26.22 8.52 27.48
CA SER A 161 -26.76 7.17 27.40
C SER A 161 -25.88 6.28 26.53
N LYS A 162 -25.96 4.97 26.80
CA LYS A 162 -25.30 3.93 26.01
C LYS A 162 -25.74 3.96 24.53
N SER A 163 -27.01 4.28 24.27
CA SER A 163 -27.60 4.30 22.93
C SER A 163 -27.36 5.61 22.17
N ASP A 164 -26.67 6.58 22.76
CA ASP A 164 -26.43 7.87 22.09
C ASP A 164 -25.57 7.67 20.84
N PRO A 165 -25.99 8.22 19.69
CA PRO A 165 -25.16 8.23 18.49
C PRO A 165 -23.93 9.12 18.70
N PRO A 166 -22.85 8.96 17.91
CA PRO A 166 -21.70 9.86 17.97
C PRO A 166 -22.11 11.33 17.90
N GLY A 167 -21.71 12.12 18.89
CA GLY A 167 -21.96 13.55 18.92
C GLY A 167 -21.19 14.32 17.85
N ARG A 168 -21.47 15.61 17.71
CA ARG A 168 -20.70 16.49 16.82
C ARG A 168 -19.25 16.59 17.32
N LEU A 169 -18.30 16.51 16.39
CA LEU A 169 -16.89 16.68 16.70
C LEU A 169 -16.60 18.14 17.04
N ALA A 170 -15.83 18.38 18.11
CA ALA A 170 -15.43 19.72 18.49
C ALA A 170 -14.54 20.37 17.42
N GLU A 171 -14.75 21.65 17.17
CA GLU A 171 -13.88 22.44 16.29
C GLU A 171 -12.53 22.66 17.00
N GLY A 172 -11.46 22.05 16.48
CA GLY A 172 -10.14 22.15 17.07
C GLY A 172 -9.08 21.35 16.33
N GLN A 173 -7.81 21.65 16.63
CA GLN A 173 -6.65 21.06 15.95
C GLN A 173 -6.60 19.53 16.07
N VAL A 174 -7.12 18.96 17.17
CA VAL A 174 -7.15 17.51 17.40
C VAL A 174 -7.97 16.77 16.33
N ASN A 175 -9.09 17.36 15.90
CA ASN A 175 -10.00 16.73 14.94
C ASN A 175 -9.72 17.14 13.49
N GLN A 176 -8.86 18.15 13.27
CA GLN A 176 -8.65 18.76 11.96
C GLN A 176 -8.23 17.74 10.90
N SER A 177 -7.18 16.94 11.16
CA SER A 177 -6.71 15.93 10.21
C SER A 177 -7.79 14.89 9.85
N TYR A 178 -8.62 14.51 10.83
CA TYR A 178 -9.74 13.60 10.61
C TYR A 178 -10.80 14.21 9.68
N LEU A 179 -11.23 15.43 9.98
CA LEU A 179 -12.25 16.15 9.21
C LEU A 179 -11.77 16.44 7.78
N GLU A 180 -10.55 16.94 7.63
CA GLU A 180 -9.95 17.21 6.33
C GLU A 180 -9.79 15.94 5.49
N PHE A 181 -9.38 14.83 6.11
CA PHE A 181 -9.24 13.57 5.38
C PHE A 181 -10.59 12.99 4.98
N ARG A 182 -11.58 13.01 5.89
CA ARG A 182 -12.94 12.55 5.60
C ARG A 182 -13.58 13.36 4.48
N SER A 183 -13.54 14.69 4.58
CA SER A 183 -14.07 15.59 3.55
C SER A 183 -13.38 15.39 2.21
N TRP A 184 -12.06 15.22 2.21
CA TRP A 184 -11.32 14.92 0.97
C TRP A 184 -11.74 13.57 0.36
N LEU A 185 -11.92 12.51 1.17
CA LEU A 185 -12.39 11.21 0.67
C LEU A 185 -13.79 11.29 0.07
N GLU A 186 -14.73 11.96 0.75
CA GLU A 186 -16.11 12.14 0.30
C GLU A 186 -16.15 12.91 -1.03
N GLY A 187 -15.47 14.06 -1.10
CA GLY A 187 -15.41 14.85 -2.33
C GLY A 187 -14.66 14.15 -3.47
N THR A 188 -13.60 13.41 -3.16
CA THR A 188 -12.87 12.61 -4.16
C THR A 188 -13.75 11.49 -4.69
N LEU A 189 -14.51 10.80 -3.84
CA LEU A 189 -15.41 9.71 -4.23
C LEU A 189 -16.55 10.20 -5.11
N GLU A 190 -17.16 11.34 -4.76
CA GLU A 190 -18.21 11.98 -5.58
C GLU A 190 -17.68 12.35 -6.97
N ALA A 191 -16.49 12.95 -7.05
CA ALA A 191 -15.86 13.31 -8.32
C ALA A 191 -15.22 12.11 -9.06
N PHE A 192 -15.08 10.95 -8.42
CA PHE A 192 -14.29 9.84 -8.96
C PHE A 192 -14.93 9.25 -10.21
N ASP A 193 -16.25 9.04 -10.19
CA ASP A 193 -16.98 8.41 -11.29
C ASP A 193 -17.05 9.31 -12.53
N SER A 194 -17.14 10.63 -12.34
CA SER A 194 -17.11 11.62 -13.43
C SER A 194 -15.71 11.81 -14.01
N THR A 195 -14.67 11.78 -13.17
CA THR A 195 -13.28 12.04 -13.59
C THR A 195 -12.65 10.82 -14.25
N PHE A 196 -12.89 9.62 -13.70
CA PHE A 196 -12.25 8.39 -14.14
C PHE A 196 -13.27 7.41 -14.74
N SER A 197 -14.10 7.83 -15.69
CA SER A 197 -15.03 6.88 -16.34
C SER A 197 -14.26 5.75 -17.06
N PRO A 198 -14.74 4.49 -17.04
CA PRO A 198 -14.04 3.36 -17.68
C PRO A 198 -13.73 3.63 -19.16
N ILE A 199 -12.53 3.26 -19.61
CA ILE A 199 -12.08 3.46 -21.01
C ILE A 199 -11.92 2.15 -21.79
N GLY A 200 -12.18 1.01 -21.17
CA GLY A 200 -12.00 -0.31 -21.79
C GLY A 200 -10.54 -0.79 -21.77
N HIS A 201 -9.61 -0.01 -21.22
CA HIS A 201 -8.24 -0.45 -21.01
C HIS A 201 -8.13 -1.22 -19.70
N LYS A 202 -7.90 -2.53 -19.80
CA LYS A 202 -7.89 -3.48 -18.67
C LYS A 202 -7.10 -2.99 -17.45
N ASP A 203 -5.86 -2.53 -17.64
CA ASP A 203 -5.01 -2.13 -16.51
C ASP A 203 -5.45 -0.81 -15.86
N ALA A 204 -5.85 0.18 -16.66
CA ALA A 204 -6.35 1.46 -16.17
C ALA A 204 -7.67 1.26 -15.41
N ASP A 205 -8.60 0.49 -15.96
CA ASP A 205 -9.88 0.19 -15.32
C ASP A 205 -9.68 -0.70 -14.07
N GLY A 206 -8.69 -1.59 -14.09
CA GLY A 206 -8.26 -2.37 -12.92
C GLY A 206 -7.77 -1.49 -11.78
N ARG A 207 -6.88 -0.53 -12.07
CA ARG A 207 -6.39 0.46 -11.09
C ARG A 207 -7.51 1.38 -10.59
N ARG A 208 -8.39 1.83 -11.49
CA ARG A 208 -9.59 2.61 -11.14
C ARG A 208 -10.41 1.88 -10.08
N ASN A 209 -10.73 0.61 -10.32
CA ASN A 209 -11.53 -0.19 -9.41
C ASN A 209 -10.81 -0.51 -8.09
N ALA A 210 -9.47 -0.64 -8.11
CA ALA A 210 -8.67 -0.76 -6.89
C ALA A 210 -8.74 0.53 -6.04
N ASN A 211 -8.59 1.70 -6.67
CA ASN A 211 -8.69 2.99 -6.00
C ASN A 211 -10.07 3.26 -5.42
N LEU A 212 -11.13 2.97 -6.18
CA LEU A 212 -12.50 3.11 -5.69
C LEU A 212 -12.74 2.23 -4.44
N ARG A 213 -12.25 0.99 -4.43
CA ARG A 213 -12.31 0.12 -3.23
C ARG A 213 -11.49 0.70 -2.08
N SER A 214 -10.30 1.23 -2.35
CA SER A 214 -9.44 1.86 -1.35
C SER A 214 -10.10 3.07 -0.70
N LEU A 215 -10.70 3.97 -1.48
CA LEU A 215 -11.43 5.14 -1.00
C LEU A 215 -12.59 4.73 -0.07
N LYS A 216 -13.41 3.76 -0.50
CA LYS A 216 -14.53 3.24 0.30
C LYS A 216 -14.03 2.60 1.60
N TYR A 217 -13.00 1.78 1.52
CA TYR A 217 -12.38 1.15 2.69
C TYR A 217 -11.88 2.20 3.69
N GLN A 218 -11.28 3.29 3.22
CA GLN A 218 -10.80 4.35 4.11
C GLN A 218 -11.94 5.13 4.77
N LEU A 219 -13.07 5.36 4.08
CA LEU A 219 -14.27 5.93 4.72
C LEU A 219 -14.81 5.03 5.83
N GLU A 220 -15.01 3.74 5.54
CA GLU A 220 -15.43 2.76 6.55
C GLU A 220 -14.46 2.69 7.74
N ARG A 221 -13.16 2.81 7.46
CA ARG A 221 -12.12 2.88 8.49
C ARG A 221 -12.28 4.14 9.36
N LEU A 222 -12.55 5.30 8.78
CA LEU A 222 -12.79 6.54 9.53
C LEU A 222 -14.09 6.50 10.34
N ASP A 223 -15.12 5.80 9.87
CA ASP A 223 -16.34 5.54 10.64
C ASP A 223 -16.06 4.67 11.88
N LYS A 224 -15.19 3.66 11.75
CA LYS A 224 -14.72 2.87 12.89
C LYS A 224 -13.95 3.71 13.90
N VAL A 225 -13.06 4.60 13.45
CA VAL A 225 -12.33 5.53 14.32
C VAL A 225 -13.29 6.44 15.10
N LEU A 226 -14.34 6.95 14.43
CA LEU A 226 -15.38 7.75 15.07
C LEU A 226 -16.13 6.95 16.13
N SER A 227 -16.59 5.75 15.79
CA SER A 227 -17.30 4.85 16.71
C SER A 227 -16.44 4.52 17.94
N TRP A 228 -15.19 4.14 17.74
CA TRP A 228 -14.29 3.78 18.85
C TRP A 228 -13.94 4.98 19.73
N SER A 229 -13.75 6.16 19.14
CA SER A 229 -13.56 7.40 19.90
C SER A 229 -14.79 7.73 20.73
N TRP A 230 -15.98 7.47 20.20
CA TRP A 230 -17.23 7.68 20.93
C TRP A 230 -17.42 6.69 22.09
N ASP A 231 -17.08 5.42 21.89
CA ASP A 231 -17.09 4.43 22.97
C ASP A 231 -16.08 4.81 24.06
N HIS A 232 -14.91 5.33 23.69
CA HIS A 232 -13.96 5.90 24.64
C HIS A 232 -14.54 7.09 25.42
N ALA A 233 -15.26 8.00 24.75
CA ALA A 233 -15.92 9.12 25.41
C ALA A 233 -17.01 8.64 26.39
N LYS A 234 -17.75 7.57 26.06
CA LYS A 234 -18.74 6.94 26.97
C LYS A 234 -18.09 6.39 28.23
N ILE A 235 -16.95 5.72 28.10
CA ILE A 235 -16.18 5.22 29.24
C ILE A 235 -15.70 6.38 30.11
N GLN A 236 -15.18 7.45 29.50
CA GLN A 236 -14.71 8.64 30.24
C GLN A 236 -15.83 9.38 30.96
N ALA A 237 -17.03 9.42 30.38
CA ALA A 237 -18.23 10.00 30.98
C ALA A 237 -18.89 9.07 32.03
N HIS A 238 -18.31 7.91 32.33
CA HIS A 238 -18.85 6.89 33.24
C HIS A 238 -20.26 6.42 32.86
N VAL A 239 -20.58 6.36 31.56
CA VAL A 239 -21.87 5.84 31.08
C VAL A 239 -21.90 4.32 31.30
N PRO A 240 -22.82 3.78 32.12
CA PRO A 240 -22.84 2.36 32.45
C PRO A 240 -23.00 1.47 31.21
N GLY A 241 -22.18 0.42 31.10
CA GLY A 241 -22.23 -0.47 29.95
C GLY A 241 -21.01 -1.39 29.78
N TYR A 242 -21.09 -2.21 28.74
CA TYR A 242 -20.01 -3.08 28.28
C TYR A 242 -19.46 -2.52 26.98
N TYR A 243 -18.17 -2.21 26.95
CA TYR A 243 -17.50 -1.60 25.80
C TYR A 243 -16.34 -2.48 25.34
N VAL A 244 -16.21 -2.68 24.03
CA VAL A 244 -15.08 -3.40 23.41
C VAL A 244 -14.25 -2.39 22.65
N LEU A 245 -13.07 -2.09 23.18
CA LEU A 245 -12.13 -1.16 22.55
C LEU A 245 -11.30 -1.88 21.50
N SER A 246 -10.96 -1.19 20.40
CA SER A 246 -10.22 -1.78 19.27
C SER A 246 -8.83 -2.31 19.61
N ASN A 247 -8.21 -1.76 20.66
CA ASN A 247 -6.89 -2.17 21.15
C ASN A 247 -6.97 -3.16 22.32
N SER A 248 -8.17 -3.49 22.82
CA SER A 248 -8.36 -4.37 23.97
C SER A 248 -9.01 -5.67 23.53
N LYS A 249 -8.39 -6.81 23.89
CA LYS A 249 -9.02 -8.12 23.75
C LYS A 249 -10.13 -8.35 24.78
N THR A 250 -10.17 -7.53 25.83
CA THR A 250 -11.12 -7.67 26.94
C THR A 250 -12.14 -6.54 26.90
N ALA A 251 -13.40 -6.90 27.11
CA ALA A 251 -14.47 -5.93 27.31
C ALA A 251 -14.25 -5.18 28.63
N GLN A 252 -14.49 -3.87 28.63
CA GLN A 252 -14.49 -3.05 29.84
C GLN A 252 -15.94 -2.89 30.32
N LEU A 253 -16.18 -3.26 31.58
CA LEU A 253 -17.44 -3.02 32.27
C LEU A 253 -17.33 -1.70 33.03
N VAL A 254 -18.17 -0.74 32.69
CA VAL A 254 -18.32 0.52 33.41
C VAL A 254 -19.55 0.42 34.30
N THR A 255 -19.35 0.49 35.61
CA THR A 255 -20.44 0.50 36.60
C THR A 255 -20.91 1.93 36.88
N PRO A 256 -22.19 2.13 37.28
CA PRO A 256 -22.68 3.43 37.71
C PRO A 256 -21.83 3.96 38.88
N ARG A 257 -21.63 5.27 38.91
CA ARG A 257 -20.99 5.95 40.05
C ARG A 257 -22.05 6.13 41.13
N GLU A 258 -21.84 5.50 42.30
CA GLU A 258 -22.65 5.69 43.50
C GLU A 258 -22.59 7.13 44.03
#